data_AF-A0A2T5IA93-F1
#
_entry.id   AF-A0A2T5IA93-F1
#
_cell.length_a   1.000
_cell.length_b   1.000
_cell.length_c   1.000
_cell.angle_alpha   90.00
_cell.angle_beta   90.00
_cell.angle_gamma   90.00
#
_symmetry.space_group_name_H-M   'P 1'
#
loop_
_entity.id
_entity.type
_entity.pdbx_description
1 polymer ?
#
loop_
_entity_poly.entity_id
_entity_poly.type
_entity_poly.pdbx_seq_one_letter_code
_entity_poly.pdbx_strand_id
1 'polypeptide(L)'
;MNAKPKPEPLRGPKPNPQTTQSPIPISCWTSAAIGISTYIFEESEEALRQSGLVPDWLGYPADPGHGVAVPAHPDFPNYLKLLRLKSGQLRLIIDVRAVLKADGQFQRFLGGLTADINLSLVRRESA
;
A
#
# COMPACT_ATOMS: atom_id res chain seq x y z
N MET A 1 10.83 63.02 -0.05
CA MET A 1 11.35 61.76 -0.63
C MET A 1 10.47 60.63 -0.17
N ASN A 2 9.70 59.98 -1.06
CA ASN A 2 8.97 58.75 -0.75
C ASN A 2 9.53 57.64 -1.63
N ALA A 3 10.11 56.62 -1.01
CA ALA A 3 10.64 55.46 -1.71
C ALA A 3 9.49 54.60 -2.28
N LYS A 4 9.64 54.12 -3.51
CA LYS A 4 8.67 53.20 -4.14
C LYS A 4 8.71 51.83 -3.45
N PRO A 5 7.56 51.14 -3.30
CA PRO A 5 7.51 49.82 -2.68
C PRO A 5 8.19 48.78 -3.60
N LYS A 6 8.92 47.86 -2.97
CA LYS A 6 9.68 46.77 -3.61
C LYS A 6 8.72 45.63 -3.99
N PRO A 7 8.85 44.98 -5.15
CA PRO A 7 7.99 43.84 -5.50
C PRO A 7 8.28 42.65 -4.59
N GLU A 8 7.25 42.12 -3.93
CA GLU A 8 7.33 40.82 -3.28
C GLU A 8 7.37 39.71 -4.34
N PRO A 9 8.16 38.64 -4.15
CA PRO A 9 8.13 37.51 -5.05
C PRO A 9 6.78 36.80 -4.88
N LEU A 10 6.01 36.72 -5.96
CA LEU A 10 4.87 35.83 -6.08
C LEU A 10 5.35 34.43 -5.71
N ARG A 11 4.96 33.95 -4.52
CA ARG A 11 5.11 32.55 -4.15
C ARG A 11 4.39 31.75 -5.22
N GLY A 12 5.16 31.07 -6.07
CA GLY A 12 4.62 30.14 -7.04
C GLY A 12 3.68 29.16 -6.33
N PRO A 13 2.68 28.63 -7.04
CA PRO A 13 1.76 27.65 -6.46
C PRO A 13 2.59 26.57 -5.75
N LYS A 14 2.28 26.34 -4.46
CA LYS A 14 2.84 25.22 -3.72
C LYS A 14 2.67 23.97 -4.59
N PRO A 15 3.70 23.13 -4.73
CA PRO A 15 3.50 21.85 -5.41
C PRO A 15 2.34 21.16 -4.72
N ASN A 16 1.28 20.87 -5.49
CA ASN A 16 0.23 19.97 -5.03
C ASN A 16 0.94 18.73 -4.48
N PRO A 17 0.55 18.20 -3.31
CA PRO A 17 0.97 16.85 -2.97
C PRO A 17 0.48 16.00 -4.14
N GLN A 18 1.41 15.54 -4.97
CA GLN A 18 1.10 14.57 -6.00
C GLN A 18 0.38 13.47 -5.25
N THR A 19 -0.89 13.27 -5.57
CA THR A 19 -1.65 12.09 -5.14
C THR A 19 -0.84 10.92 -5.67
N THR A 20 0.06 10.40 -4.84
CA THR A 20 0.86 9.23 -5.14
C THR A 20 -0.18 8.14 -5.28
N GLN A 21 -0.54 7.80 -6.51
CA GLN A 21 -1.52 6.74 -6.74
C GLN A 21 -0.93 5.49 -6.13
N SER A 22 -1.59 4.97 -5.10
CA SER A 22 -1.28 3.66 -4.57
C SER A 22 -1.31 2.67 -5.75
N PRO A 23 -0.31 1.80 -5.88
CA PRO A 23 -0.25 0.85 -6.98
C PRO A 23 -1.54 0.01 -6.98
N ILE A 24 -2.05 -0.28 -8.17
CA ILE A 24 -3.30 -1.04 -8.34
C ILE A 24 -2.92 -2.51 -8.50
N PRO A 25 -3.54 -3.44 -7.73
CA PRO A 25 -3.23 -4.84 -7.86
C PRO A 25 -3.66 -5.35 -9.24
N ILE A 26 -2.77 -6.05 -9.93
CA ILE A 26 -3.05 -6.66 -11.24
C ILE A 26 -3.81 -7.97 -11.11
N SER A 27 -3.75 -8.62 -9.93
CA SER A 27 -4.55 -9.80 -9.63
C SER A 27 -4.70 -10.02 -8.13
N CYS A 28 -5.70 -10.82 -7.77
CA CYS A 28 -5.94 -11.33 -6.44
C CYS A 28 -6.05 -12.85 -6.50
N TRP A 29 -5.44 -13.55 -5.56
CA TRP A 29 -5.50 -15.00 -5.47
C TRP A 29 -5.66 -15.45 -4.02
N THR A 30 -6.39 -16.53 -3.79
CA THR A 30 -6.55 -17.14 -2.47
C THR A 30 -5.98 -18.54 -2.47
N SER A 31 -5.04 -18.80 -1.56
CA SER A 31 -4.50 -20.14 -1.33
C SER A 31 -5.54 -20.98 -0.60
N ALA A 32 -6.08 -22.00 -1.27
CA ALA A 32 -6.99 -22.95 -0.63
C ALA A 32 -6.31 -23.77 0.49
N ALA A 33 -4.99 -24.00 0.40
CA ALA A 33 -4.25 -24.78 1.37
C ALA A 33 -3.90 -24.02 2.65
N ILE A 34 -3.75 -22.69 2.57
CA ILE A 34 -3.25 -21.85 3.68
C ILE A 34 -4.32 -20.82 4.11
N GLY A 35 -5.40 -20.66 3.35
CA GLY A 35 -6.48 -19.71 3.64
C GLY A 35 -6.07 -18.24 3.52
N ILE A 36 -4.93 -17.95 2.87
CA ILE A 36 -4.42 -16.58 2.70
C ILE A 36 -4.82 -16.06 1.33
N SER A 37 -5.47 -14.89 1.32
CA SER A 37 -5.68 -14.09 0.11
C SER A 37 -4.52 -13.11 -0.09
N THR A 38 -3.99 -13.06 -1.30
CA THR A 38 -2.87 -12.19 -1.68
C THR A 38 -3.22 -11.33 -2.89
N TYR A 39 -2.76 -10.08 -2.87
CA TYR A 39 -2.68 -9.25 -4.07
C TYR A 39 -1.34 -9.42 -4.76
N ILE A 40 -1.34 -9.25 -6.08
CA ILE A 40 -0.14 -9.19 -6.90
C ILE A 40 -0.04 -7.81 -7.55
N PHE A 41 1.12 -7.19 -7.45
CA PHE A 41 1.48 -5.94 -8.09
C PHE A 41 2.71 -6.18 -8.99
N GLU A 42 2.78 -5.47 -10.11
CA GLU A 42 3.98 -5.38 -10.94
C GLU A 42 4.29 -3.92 -11.18
N GLU A 43 5.37 -3.43 -10.60
CA GLU A 43 5.68 -2.01 -10.55
C GLU A 43 7.20 -1.76 -10.53
N SER A 44 7.60 -0.50 -10.70
CA SER A 44 8.99 -0.10 -10.47
C SER A 44 9.34 -0.15 -8.97
N GLU A 45 10.63 -0.17 -8.67
CA GLU A 45 11.12 -0.13 -7.29
C GLU A 45 10.76 1.17 -6.58
N GLU A 46 10.80 2.28 -7.29
CA GLU A 46 10.43 3.60 -6.79
C GLU A 46 8.95 3.64 -6.43
N ALA A 47 8.09 3.10 -7.29
CA ALA A 47 6.65 3.03 -7.05
C ALA A 47 6.32 2.15 -5.83
N LEU A 48 6.93 0.96 -5.73
CA LEU A 48 6.75 0.10 -4.55
C LEU A 48 7.29 0.74 -3.27
N ARG A 49 8.42 1.44 -3.33
CA ARG A 49 8.99 2.16 -2.18
C ARG A 49 8.07 3.30 -1.73
N GLN A 50 7.55 4.07 -2.67
CA GLN A 50 6.60 5.15 -2.38
C GLN A 50 5.25 4.62 -1.84
N SER A 51 4.87 3.40 -2.21
CA SER A 51 3.62 2.79 -1.72
C SER A 51 3.64 2.41 -0.24
N GLY A 52 4.82 2.21 0.35
CA GLY A 52 4.97 1.71 1.73
C GLY A 52 4.49 0.27 1.95
N LEU A 53 4.17 -0.49 0.88
CA LEU A 53 3.71 -1.88 0.98
C LEU A 53 4.85 -2.87 1.29
N VAL A 54 6.07 -2.51 0.94
CA VAL A 54 7.28 -3.28 1.24
C VAL A 54 7.89 -2.73 2.54
N PRO A 55 8.10 -3.55 3.57
CA PRO A 55 8.71 -3.09 4.82
C PRO A 55 10.14 -2.57 4.59
N ASP A 56 10.52 -1.49 5.29
CA ASP A 56 11.83 -0.83 5.10
C ASP A 56 13.04 -1.72 5.40
N TRP A 57 12.86 -2.71 6.29
CA TRP A 57 13.91 -3.68 6.64
C TRP A 57 14.12 -4.73 5.54
N LEU A 58 13.17 -4.87 4.62
CA LEU A 58 13.25 -5.83 3.53
C LEU A 58 13.94 -5.20 2.33
N GLY A 59 15.13 -5.69 2.00
CA GLY A 59 15.88 -5.26 0.82
C GLY A 59 15.17 -5.65 -0.50
N TYR A 60 15.34 -4.80 -1.52
CA TYR A 60 14.86 -5.09 -2.86
C TYR A 60 15.85 -6.02 -3.59
N PRO A 61 15.37 -7.07 -4.29
CA PRO A 61 16.24 -7.96 -5.04
C PRO A 61 16.87 -7.20 -6.22
N ALA A 62 18.20 -7.24 -6.31
CA ALA A 62 18.96 -6.52 -7.32
C ALA A 62 18.93 -7.22 -8.70
N ASP A 63 19.05 -8.55 -8.69
CA ASP A 63 19.24 -9.33 -9.91
C ASP A 63 17.92 -9.89 -10.48
N PRO A 64 17.72 -9.84 -11.81
CA PRO A 64 16.57 -10.49 -12.45
C PRO A 64 16.47 -11.99 -12.11
N GLY A 65 15.25 -12.45 -11.87
CA GLY A 65 14.97 -13.84 -11.48
C GLY A 65 15.19 -14.12 -9.99
N HIS A 66 15.80 -13.20 -9.23
CA HIS A 66 15.99 -13.34 -7.81
C HIS A 66 14.84 -12.70 -7.04
N GLY A 67 14.56 -13.27 -5.87
CA GLY A 67 13.48 -12.78 -5.03
C GLY A 67 13.67 -13.18 -3.58
N VAL A 68 12.91 -12.51 -2.72
CA VAL A 68 12.85 -12.77 -1.29
C VAL A 68 11.41 -13.14 -0.94
N ALA A 69 11.24 -14.12 -0.06
CA ALA A 69 9.94 -14.50 0.48
C ALA A 69 10.01 -14.41 2.00
N VAL A 70 9.04 -13.71 2.57
CA VAL A 70 8.83 -13.57 4.00
C VAL A 70 7.58 -14.39 4.33
N PRO A 71 7.72 -15.54 5.01
CA PRO A 71 6.56 -16.28 5.50
C PRO A 71 5.87 -15.47 6.60
N ALA A 72 4.58 -15.72 6.81
CA ALA A 72 3.86 -15.12 7.94
C ALA A 72 4.51 -15.59 9.27
N HIS A 73 4.90 -14.64 10.11
CA HIS A 73 5.56 -14.84 11.41
C HIS A 73 4.88 -13.95 12.47
N PRO A 74 4.93 -14.25 13.78
CA PRO A 74 4.40 -13.36 14.81
C PRO A 74 4.81 -11.87 14.67
N ASP A 75 6.06 -11.59 14.32
CA ASP A 75 6.57 -10.21 14.14
C ASP A 75 6.17 -9.57 12.80
N PHE A 76 5.79 -10.38 11.81
CA PHE A 76 5.25 -9.94 10.53
C PHE A 76 4.15 -10.91 10.09
N PRO A 77 2.90 -10.73 10.55
CA PRO A 77 1.85 -11.74 10.46
C PRO A 77 1.25 -11.90 9.06
N ASN A 78 1.91 -11.36 8.05
CA ASN A 78 1.45 -11.32 6.68
C ASN A 78 2.44 -12.04 5.78
N TYR A 79 1.95 -12.79 4.81
CA TYR A 79 2.80 -13.33 3.77
C TYR A 79 3.25 -12.22 2.81
N LEU A 80 4.53 -12.23 2.42
CA LEU A 80 5.06 -11.34 1.39
C LEU A 80 6.09 -12.08 0.54
N LYS A 81 6.06 -11.88 -0.77
CA LYS A 81 7.09 -12.32 -1.71
C LYS A 81 7.38 -11.22 -2.72
N LEU A 82 8.65 -10.93 -2.93
CA LEU A 82 9.12 -9.92 -3.86
C LEU A 82 10.10 -10.56 -4.85
N LEU A 83 9.87 -10.39 -6.14
CA LEU A 83 10.65 -10.98 -7.23
C LEU A 83 11.04 -9.90 -8.24
N ARG A 84 12.31 -9.82 -8.64
CA ARG A 84 12.71 -8.98 -9.78
C ARG A 84 12.49 -9.73 -11.09
N LEU A 85 11.67 -9.15 -11.95
CA LEU A 85 11.36 -9.70 -13.27
C LEU A 85 12.50 -9.39 -14.25
N LYS A 86 12.57 -10.16 -15.35
CA LYS A 86 13.53 -9.91 -16.44
C LYS A 86 13.33 -8.54 -17.11
N SER A 87 12.14 -7.96 -17.03
CA SER A 87 11.84 -6.61 -17.49
C SER A 87 12.46 -5.50 -16.63
N GLY A 88 13.05 -5.83 -15.47
CA GLY A 88 13.54 -4.86 -14.49
C GLY A 88 12.49 -4.40 -13.48
N GLN A 89 11.21 -4.69 -13.73
CA GLN A 89 10.14 -4.43 -12.77
C GLN A 89 10.15 -5.43 -11.60
N LEU A 90 9.46 -5.10 -10.53
CA LEU A 90 9.29 -5.95 -9.36
C LEU A 90 7.87 -6.49 -9.30
N ARG A 91 7.74 -7.79 -9.08
CA ARG A 91 6.49 -8.44 -8.74
C ARG A 91 6.40 -8.60 -7.23
N LEU A 92 5.45 -7.89 -6.62
CA LEU A 92 5.10 -8.01 -5.22
C LEU A 92 3.85 -8.89 -5.07
N ILE A 93 3.94 -9.95 -4.27
CA ILE A 93 2.82 -10.78 -3.86
C ILE A 93 2.68 -10.60 -2.35
N ILE A 94 1.56 -10.07 -1.87
CA ILE A 94 1.41 -9.68 -0.47
C ILE A 94 0.00 -10.00 0.03
N ASP A 95 -0.10 -10.42 1.29
CA ASP A 95 -1.38 -10.63 1.97
C ASP A 95 -2.28 -9.38 1.87
N VAL A 96 -3.54 -9.59 1.49
CA VAL A 96 -4.56 -8.53 1.38
C VAL A 96 -4.67 -7.73 2.67
N ARG A 97 -4.52 -8.37 3.83
CA ARG A 97 -4.61 -7.71 5.14
C ARG A 97 -3.50 -6.69 5.36
N ALA A 98 -2.29 -6.93 4.82
CA ALA A 98 -1.21 -5.96 4.90
C ALA A 98 -1.53 -4.70 4.09
N VAL A 99 -2.06 -4.90 2.87
CA VAL A 99 -2.46 -3.80 1.98
C VAL A 99 -3.57 -2.97 2.61
N LEU A 100 -4.61 -3.62 3.12
CA LEU A 100 -5.73 -2.94 3.78
C LEU A 100 -5.31 -2.18 5.04
N LYS A 101 -4.33 -2.68 5.80
CA LYS A 101 -3.78 -1.96 6.95
C LYS A 101 -3.04 -0.68 6.57
N ALA A 102 -2.36 -0.69 5.41
CA ALA A 102 -1.67 0.49 4.89
C ALA A 102 -2.64 1.51 4.25
N ASP A 103 -3.82 1.07 3.82
CA ASP A 103 -4.83 1.95 3.23
C ASP A 103 -5.53 2.81 4.28
N GLY A 104 -5.04 4.04 4.44
CA GLY A 104 -5.61 5.01 5.38
C GLY A 104 -7.07 5.41 5.10
N GLN A 105 -7.54 5.34 3.85
CA GLN A 105 -8.96 5.60 3.56
C GLN A 105 -9.83 4.43 4.04
N PHE A 106 -9.42 3.20 3.75
CA PHE A 106 -10.09 2.00 4.22
C PHE A 106 -10.10 1.93 5.75
N GLN A 107 -8.98 2.24 6.42
CA GLN A 107 -8.92 2.27 7.89
C GLN A 107 -9.85 3.32 8.51
N ARG A 108 -9.96 4.51 7.92
CA ARG A 108 -10.91 5.54 8.37
C ARG A 108 -12.36 5.09 8.19
N PHE A 109 -12.67 4.48 7.05
CA PHE A 109 -14.00 3.93 6.79
C PHE A 109 -14.37 2.84 7.81
N LEU A 110 -13.48 1.87 8.02
CA LEU A 110 -13.64 0.84 9.04
C LEU A 110 -13.81 1.42 10.44
N GLY A 111 -12.99 2.41 10.82
CA GLY A 111 -13.10 3.11 12.09
C GLY A 111 -14.43 3.82 12.27
N GLY A 112 -14.96 4.41 11.19
CA GLY A 112 -16.31 5.00 11.19
C GLY A 112 -17.40 3.95 11.40
N LEU A 113 -17.29 2.80 10.73
CA LEU A 113 -18.24 1.69 10.91
C LEU A 113 -18.21 1.12 12.34
N THR A 114 -17.03 0.94 12.93
CA THR A 114 -16.89 0.34 14.26
C THR A 114 -17.23 1.32 15.39
N ALA A 115 -17.14 2.62 15.15
CA ALA A 115 -17.53 3.66 16.11
C ALA A 115 -19.03 4.00 16.07
N ASP A 116 -19.76 3.58 15.03
CA ASP A 116 -21.20 3.82 14.93
C ASP A 116 -21.98 2.86 15.84
N ILE A 117 -22.43 3.39 16.98
CA ILE A 117 -23.24 2.68 17.97
C ILE A 117 -24.61 2.21 17.44
N ASN A 118 -25.06 2.72 16.29
CA ASN A 118 -26.30 2.31 15.63
C ASN A 118 -26.10 1.18 14.62
N LEU A 119 -24.85 0.89 14.23
CA LEU A 119 -24.50 -0.27 13.41
C LEU A 119 -24.42 -1.53 14.28
N SER A 120 -25.59 -2.05 14.61
CA SER A 120 -25.69 -3.42 15.11
C SER A 120 -25.41 -4.39 13.96
N LEU A 121 -24.29 -5.15 14.06
CA LEU A 121 -24.02 -6.32 13.22
C LEU A 121 -25.08 -7.44 13.38
N VAL A 122 -26.07 -7.25 14.27
CA VAL A 122 -27.20 -8.17 14.41
C VAL A 122 -28.29 -7.80 13.40
N ARG A 123 -28.25 -8.43 12.22
CA ARG A 123 -29.47 -8.64 11.44
C ARG A 123 -29.44 -9.94 10.63
N ARG A 124 -30.01 -10.98 11.25
CA ARG A 124 -30.54 -12.25 10.69
C ARG A 124 -29.55 -13.24 10.05
N GLU A 125 -28.99 -14.12 10.88
CA GLU A 125 -28.91 -15.55 10.56
C GLU A 125 -30.02 -16.27 11.35
N SER A 126 -31.25 -16.17 10.86
CA SER A 126 -32.38 -17.00 11.29
C SER A 126 -33.44 -16.96 10.20
N ALA A 127 -33.32 -17.89 9.25
CA ALA A 127 -34.39 -18.56 8.53
C ALA A 127 -33.78 -19.71 7.72
#